data_AF-A0A358AYN0-F1
#
_entry.id   AF-A0A358AYN0-F1
#
_cell.length_a   1.000
_cell.length_b   1.000
_cell.length_c   1.000
_cell.angle_alpha   90.00
_cell.angle_beta   90.00
_cell.angle_gamma   90.00
#
_symmetry.space_group_name_H-M   'P 1'
#
loop_
_entity.id
_entity.type
_entity.pdbx_description
1 polymer ?
#
loop_
_entity_poly.entity_id
_entity_poly.type
_entity_poly.pdbx_seq_one_letter_code
_entity_poly.pdbx_strand_id
1 'polypeptide(L)'
;MENPMLRKSLLLALVSLAPAGAALASDRCMVPDAEWRPQAELESTLTGKGWTISKVKKEDGCYEVYGKDDKGARVEVFIDPKTFEVVGSDD
;
A
#
# COMPACT_ATOMS: atom_id res chain seq x y z
N MET A 1 -32.31 33.23 58.60
CA MET A 1 -33.14 33.14 57.39
C MET A 1 -32.72 31.90 56.61
N GLU A 2 -33.20 30.78 57.12
CA GLU A 2 -33.70 29.56 56.47
C GLU A 2 -33.19 29.16 55.07
N ASN A 3 -32.65 27.93 55.05
CA ASN A 3 -32.53 27.01 53.91
C ASN A 3 -33.90 26.75 53.25
N PRO A 4 -33.95 26.32 51.96
CA PRO A 4 -34.30 24.91 51.77
C PRO A 4 -33.66 24.19 50.58
N MET A 5 -33.72 22.88 50.73
CA MET A 5 -33.24 21.78 49.89
C MET A 5 -33.84 21.69 48.46
N LEU A 6 -33.03 21.04 47.60
CA LEU A 6 -33.39 20.06 46.56
C LEU A 6 -33.75 20.56 45.15
N ARG A 7 -32.95 20.17 44.14
CA ARG A 7 -33.31 19.15 43.11
C ARG A 7 -32.34 19.14 41.91
N LYS A 8 -31.78 17.95 41.68
CA LYS A 8 -31.61 17.25 40.39
C LYS A 8 -30.73 17.85 39.28
N SER A 9 -29.93 16.92 38.72
CA SER A 9 -29.59 16.81 37.29
C SER A 9 -28.51 17.79 36.80
N LEU A 10 -27.60 17.46 35.90
CA LEU A 10 -27.26 16.27 35.13
C LEU A 10 -25.90 16.57 34.46
N LEU A 11 -25.14 15.52 34.22
CA LEU A 11 -23.91 15.40 33.43
C LEU A 11 -23.82 16.34 32.20
N LEU A 12 -22.61 16.80 31.88
CA LEU A 12 -22.22 17.01 30.48
C LEU A 12 -20.73 16.67 30.30
N ALA A 13 -20.47 15.44 29.85
CA ALA A 13 -19.15 15.03 29.36
C ALA A 13 -18.93 15.71 28.00
N LEU A 14 -17.91 16.56 27.89
CA LEU A 14 -17.47 17.08 26.60
C LEU A 14 -16.77 15.95 25.84
N VAL A 15 -17.48 15.37 24.86
CA VAL A 15 -16.88 14.52 23.83
C VAL A 15 -16.19 15.45 22.84
N SER A 16 -14.86 15.49 22.88
CA SER A 16 -14.03 16.11 21.85
C SER A 16 -14.07 15.26 20.57
N LEU A 17 -14.80 15.74 19.56
CA LEU A 17 -14.74 15.18 18.22
C LEU A 17 -13.42 15.61 17.57
N ALA A 18 -12.42 14.72 17.57
CA ALA A 18 -11.20 14.93 16.78
C ALA A 18 -11.52 14.69 15.29
N PRO A 19 -11.10 15.56 14.36
CA PRO A 19 -11.23 15.28 12.94
C PRO A 19 -10.33 14.10 12.58
N ALA A 20 -10.93 13.02 12.07
CA ALA A 20 -10.18 11.95 11.43
C ALA A 20 -9.61 12.49 10.11
N GLY A 21 -8.31 12.80 10.09
CA GLY A 21 -7.61 13.08 8.84
C GLY A 21 -7.64 11.82 7.97
N ALA A 22 -8.08 11.96 6.71
CA ALA A 22 -7.97 10.88 5.75
C ALA A 22 -6.48 10.66 5.43
N ALA A 23 -5.94 9.51 5.83
CA ALA A 23 -4.65 9.06 5.33
C ALA A 23 -4.85 8.61 3.87
N LEU A 24 -4.39 9.44 2.92
CA LEU A 24 -4.29 9.05 1.52
C LEU A 24 -2.99 8.26 1.39
N ALA A 25 -3.08 6.94 1.19
CA ALA A 25 -1.94 6.15 0.77
C ALA A 25 -1.55 6.61 -0.65
N SER A 26 -0.30 7.02 -0.84
CA SER A 26 0.22 7.40 -2.16
C SER A 26 0.74 6.16 -2.86
N ASP A 27 0.37 5.99 -4.14
CA ASP A 27 0.97 4.95 -4.98
C ASP A 27 2.49 5.14 -5.08
N ARG A 28 3.21 4.02 -5.10
CA ARG A 28 4.67 3.99 -5.25
C ARG A 28 5.08 4.30 -6.68
N CYS A 29 4.35 3.78 -7.66
CA CYS A 29 4.53 4.09 -9.08
C CYS A 29 3.38 4.96 -9.56
N MET A 30 3.69 6.07 -10.25
CA MET A 30 2.70 6.99 -10.81
C MET A 30 2.63 6.82 -12.34
N VAL A 31 2.27 5.61 -12.79
CA VAL A 31 2.19 5.27 -14.22
C VAL A 31 0.71 5.04 -14.62
N PRO A 32 0.16 5.80 -15.58
CA PRO A 32 -1.20 5.55 -16.06
C PRO A 32 -1.35 4.15 -16.65
N ASP A 33 -2.45 3.44 -16.34
CA ASP A 33 -2.70 2.06 -16.79
C ASP A 33 -2.46 1.81 -18.29
N ALA A 34 -2.75 2.80 -19.14
CA ALA A 34 -2.56 2.72 -20.59
C ALA A 34 -1.08 2.64 -21.02
N GLU A 35 -0.15 3.04 -20.15
CA GLU A 35 1.30 3.00 -20.37
C GLU A 35 1.96 1.75 -19.77
N TRP A 36 1.19 0.91 -19.07
CA TRP A 36 1.71 -0.32 -18.51
C TRP A 36 2.04 -1.31 -19.62
N ARG A 37 3.28 -1.80 -19.61
CA ARG A 37 3.66 -2.93 -20.46
C ARG A 37 3.00 -4.21 -19.93
N PRO A 38 2.68 -5.18 -20.81
CA PRO A 38 1.98 -6.39 -20.40
C PRO A 38 2.75 -7.21 -19.34
N GLN A 39 2.03 -7.81 -18.40
CA GLN A 39 2.61 -8.69 -17.38
C GLN A 39 3.42 -9.85 -17.98
N ALA A 40 2.97 -10.43 -19.10
CA ALA A 40 3.70 -11.50 -19.78
C ALA A 40 5.09 -11.05 -20.27
N GLU A 41 5.25 -9.77 -20.64
CA GLU A 41 6.53 -9.20 -21.03
C GLU A 41 7.45 -9.02 -19.81
N LEU A 42 6.89 -8.63 -18.66
CA LEU A 42 7.61 -8.58 -17.39
C LEU A 42 8.13 -9.97 -17.00
N GLU A 43 7.25 -10.98 -16.99
CA GLU A 43 7.60 -12.36 -16.66
C GLU A 43 8.69 -12.91 -17.61
N SER A 44 8.56 -12.67 -18.92
CA SER A 44 9.60 -13.04 -19.90
C SER A 44 10.91 -12.31 -19.64
N THR A 45 10.87 -11.04 -19.26
CA THR A 45 12.08 -10.24 -18.97
C THR A 45 12.79 -10.77 -17.74
N LEU A 46 12.06 -11.05 -16.65
CA LEU A 46 12.64 -11.53 -15.41
C LEU A 46 13.14 -12.98 -15.52
N THR A 47 12.37 -13.86 -16.16
CA THR A 47 12.82 -15.24 -16.42
C THR A 47 14.06 -15.27 -17.33
N GLY A 48 14.15 -14.37 -18.31
CA GLY A 48 15.36 -14.15 -19.12
C GLY A 48 16.57 -13.67 -18.31
N LYS A 49 16.36 -13.01 -17.17
CA LYS A 49 17.40 -12.64 -16.19
C LYS A 49 17.72 -13.78 -15.20
N GLY A 50 17.13 -14.96 -15.35
CA GLY A 50 17.34 -16.11 -14.47
C GLY A 50 16.43 -16.16 -13.24
N TRP A 51 15.42 -15.28 -13.16
CA TRP A 51 14.49 -15.29 -12.04
C TRP A 51 13.44 -16.41 -12.18
N THR A 52 12.97 -16.92 -11.04
CA THR A 52 11.79 -17.79 -10.98
C THR A 52 10.62 -17.01 -10.39
N ILE A 53 9.59 -16.75 -11.18
CA ILE A 53 8.42 -15.97 -10.75
C ILE A 53 7.35 -16.89 -10.18
N SER A 54 6.85 -16.60 -8.98
CA SER A 54 5.77 -17.36 -8.34
C SER A 54 4.44 -16.62 -8.34
N LYS A 55 4.45 -15.28 -8.32
CA LYS A 55 3.26 -14.45 -8.35
C LYS A 55 3.59 -13.05 -8.84
N VAL A 56 2.65 -12.43 -9.56
CA VAL A 56 2.67 -11.01 -9.89
C VAL A 56 1.32 -10.41 -9.48
N LYS A 57 1.34 -9.28 -8.77
CA LYS A 57 0.16 -8.45 -8.47
C LYS A 57 0.30 -7.07 -9.08
N LYS A 58 -0.82 -6.34 -9.19
CA LYS A 58 -0.83 -4.89 -9.38
C LYS A 58 -1.17 -4.26 -8.04
N GLU A 59 -0.22 -3.55 -7.44
CA GLU A 59 -0.34 -3.00 -6.08
C GLU A 59 0.54 -1.73 -6.00
N ASP A 60 0.08 -0.70 -5.30
CA ASP A 60 0.72 0.63 -5.21
C ASP A 60 1.14 1.25 -6.55
N GLY A 61 0.31 1.07 -7.57
CA GLY A 61 0.57 1.54 -8.93
C GLY A 61 1.69 0.80 -9.67
N CYS A 62 2.27 -0.26 -9.08
CA CYS A 62 3.39 -1.04 -9.63
C CYS A 62 2.98 -2.49 -9.95
N TYR A 63 3.88 -3.23 -10.60
CA TYR A 63 3.88 -4.69 -10.51
C TYR A 63 4.61 -5.12 -9.24
N GLU A 64 3.93 -5.81 -8.34
CA GLU A 64 4.55 -6.46 -7.20
C GLU A 64 4.86 -7.92 -7.55
N VAL A 65 6.13 -8.30 -7.47
CA VAL A 65 6.64 -9.59 -7.93
C VAL A 65 7.20 -10.39 -6.77
N TYR A 66 6.68 -11.61 -6.65
CA TYR A 66 7.18 -12.64 -5.74
C TYR A 66 7.95 -13.70 -6.54
N GLY A 67 9.08 -14.14 -6.00
CA GLY A 67 9.83 -15.20 -6.65
C GLY A 67 11.19 -15.47 -6.03
N LYS A 68 12.08 -15.96 -6.88
CA LYS A 68 13.51 -16.07 -6.60
C LYS A 68 14.30 -15.32 -7.67
N ASP A 69 15.32 -14.59 -7.25
CA ASP A 69 16.25 -13.93 -8.17
C ASP A 69 17.20 -14.94 -8.85
N ASP A 70 18.13 -14.41 -9.64
CA ASP A 70 19.15 -15.18 -10.38
C ASP A 70 20.13 -15.95 -9.47
N LYS A 71 20.18 -15.61 -8.18
CA LYS A 71 20.98 -16.29 -7.15
C LYS A 71 20.14 -17.28 -6.33
N GLY A 72 18.84 -17.39 -6.62
CA GLY A 72 17.91 -18.24 -5.89
C GLY A 72 17.44 -17.66 -4.56
N ALA A 73 17.73 -16.39 -4.26
CA ALA A 73 17.24 -15.70 -3.07
C ALA A 73 15.78 -15.30 -3.25
N ARG A 74 14.98 -15.40 -2.18
CA ARG A 74 13.57 -15.00 -2.23
C ARG A 74 13.46 -13.48 -2.33
N VAL A 75 12.54 -13.01 -3.18
CA VAL A 75 12.28 -11.59 -3.40
C VAL A 75 10.78 -11.30 -3.40
N GLU A 76 10.44 -10.15 -2.85
CA GLU A 76 9.13 -9.48 -2.90
C GLU A 76 9.41 -8.00 -3.22
N VAL A 77 9.24 -7.63 -4.50
CA VAL A 77 9.69 -6.34 -5.01
C VAL A 77 8.64 -5.66 -5.87
N PHE A 78 8.57 -4.34 -5.79
CA PHE A 78 7.77 -3.50 -6.66
C PHE A 78 8.60 -3.11 -7.87
N ILE A 79 8.01 -3.26 -9.05
CA ILE A 79 8.61 -3.03 -10.34
C ILE A 79 7.76 -2.02 -11.11
N ASP A 80 8.42 -0.97 -11.62
CA ASP A 80 7.77 0.05 -12.44
C ASP A 80 7.19 -0.58 -13.71
N PRO A 81 5.89 -0.39 -14.00
CA PRO A 81 5.21 -1.11 -15.08
C PRO A 81 5.53 -0.60 -16.48
N LYS A 82 6.21 0.54 -16.61
CA LYS A 82 6.64 1.13 -17.90
C LYS A 82 8.07 0.72 -18.24
N THR A 83 8.94 0.68 -17.25
CA THR A 83 10.39 0.48 -17.44
C THR A 83 10.83 -0.95 -17.09
N PHE A 84 10.09 -1.65 -16.22
CA PHE A 84 10.48 -2.89 -15.56
C PHE A 84 11.71 -2.76 -14.65
N GLU A 85 11.95 -1.57 -14.10
CA GLU A 85 12.96 -1.32 -13.07
C GLU A 85 12.39 -1.63 -11.68
N VAL A 86 13.23 -2.21 -10.80
CA VAL A 86 12.86 -2.42 -9.39
C VAL A 86 12.89 -1.08 -8.67
N VAL A 87 11.77 -0.70 -8.05
CA VAL A 87 11.60 0.58 -7.34
C VAL A 87 11.50 0.43 -5.83
N GLY A 88 11.49 -0.80 -5.31
CA GLY A 88 11.62 -1.10 -3.89
C GLY A 88 11.13 -2.49 -3.53
N SER A 89 11.05 -2.76 -2.23
CA SER A 89 10.49 -3.97 -1.61
C SER A 89 9.47 -3.57 -0.54
N ASP A 90 8.78 -4.55 0.04
CA ASP A 90 7.85 -4.37 1.17
C ASP A 90 8.51 -4.49 2.55
N ASP A 91 9.82 -4.78 2.59
CA ASP A 91 10.66 -4.81 3.79
C ASP A 91 11.13 -3.43 4.28
#